data_AF-A0A162CBH7-F1
#
_entry.id   AF-A0A162CBH7-F1
#
_cell.length_a   1.000
_cell.length_b   1.000
_cell.length_c   1.000
_cell.angle_alpha   90.00
_cell.angle_beta   90.00
_cell.angle_gamma   90.00
#
_symmetry.space_group_name_H-M   'P 1'
#
loop_
_entity.id
_entity.type
_entity.pdbx_description
1 polymer ?
#
loop_
_entity_poly.entity_id
_entity_poly.type
_entity_poly.pdbx_seq_one_letter_code
_entity_poly.pdbx_strand_id
1 'polypeptide(L)'
;MIIDKNTNKKEILNYFDEMSGKTVKDLKLQSIMLEDKSHSDESECFYTFKNIKFDNIKIEDCILKNIKFQNCQFSNSSFVITSFYKCQFVDCELENCSFDETHYFYCSFVKHRWIKSTIERGLISSGTIENTDVVACVYRDSIFMDVLECSNWLIQSSELKECAFHDCDLSKFFINRTQIEESHFSNCVFTASSLKDISWETLQNNKLSLCDFVDAEFSNSTEPTPALTEWNNFHSTNRVSFYLDIINKVLKSTEWEYGNYEKIEVCITRLNSINSSLDFETKERVKDWFKTLANSAQEKGDYTELGTIFKDYTTFITSTGHDGLKQLPLQSLSESKHAEILKRWEYPASLNIKLTSGGLSLNGASGLLKSLDELESLLPFNVRKSELDYIKRGSIWVKMYGDFRQLLLKGKFLDLEKTEAEVTEKKLENIVKRQAIKTTAENRALQKELQKQELIKITLENKLLSEELESKKLDKVKKELEILSLLEDISADFDALSYLSSPEYDSALKVAQEITNKYPIEKIHIEAELPAEAKSIVKVSD
;
A
#
# COMPACT_ATOMS: atom_id res chain seq x y z
N MET A 1 9.71 8.87 -37.73
CA MET A 1 9.08 7.54 -37.97
C MET A 1 7.90 7.41 -37.02
N ILE A 2 6.73 6.91 -37.45
CA ILE A 2 5.60 6.67 -36.54
C ILE A 2 5.45 5.16 -36.38
N ILE A 3 5.49 4.70 -35.14
CA ILE A 3 5.20 3.33 -34.73
C ILE A 3 3.94 3.41 -33.88
N ASP A 4 2.95 2.60 -34.21
CA ASP A 4 1.66 2.58 -33.52
C ASP A 4 1.29 1.16 -33.04
N LYS A 5 0.11 1.03 -32.43
CA LYS A 5 -0.44 -0.25 -31.97
C LYS A 5 -0.56 -1.34 -33.05
N ASN A 6 -0.58 -0.97 -34.33
CA ASN A 6 -0.71 -1.92 -35.44
C ASN A 6 0.66 -2.43 -35.91
N THR A 7 1.75 -1.77 -35.48
CA THR A 7 3.10 -2.18 -35.85
C THR A 7 3.46 -3.48 -35.14
N ASN A 8 4.05 -4.43 -35.88
CA ASN A 8 4.41 -5.72 -35.32
C ASN A 8 5.47 -5.55 -34.21
N LYS A 9 5.17 -6.02 -33.00
CA LYS A 9 6.08 -5.90 -31.84
C LYS A 9 7.50 -6.41 -32.14
N LYS A 10 7.63 -7.52 -32.87
CA LYS A 10 8.94 -8.08 -33.23
C LYS A 10 9.73 -7.15 -34.15
N GLU A 11 9.05 -6.44 -35.06
CA GLU A 11 9.70 -5.47 -35.93
C GLU A 11 10.17 -4.24 -35.16
N ILE A 12 9.38 -3.77 -34.19
CA ILE A 12 9.77 -2.68 -33.28
C ILE A 12 11.04 -3.05 -32.50
N LEU A 13 11.08 -4.27 -31.96
CA LEU A 13 12.21 -4.76 -31.18
C LEU A 13 13.46 -4.92 -32.04
N ASN A 14 13.34 -5.59 -33.19
CA ASN A 14 14.44 -5.71 -34.15
C ASN A 14 14.98 -4.33 -34.56
N TYR A 15 14.09 -3.37 -34.82
CA TYR A 15 14.48 -2.00 -35.15
C TYR A 15 15.36 -1.39 -34.07
N PHE A 16 14.98 -1.52 -32.79
CA PHE A 16 15.78 -0.94 -31.70
C PHE A 16 17.07 -1.71 -31.40
N ASP A 17 17.08 -3.02 -31.57
CA ASP A 17 18.31 -3.82 -31.49
C ASP A 17 19.35 -3.33 -32.51
N GLU A 18 18.89 -3.02 -33.74
CA GLU A 18 19.72 -2.43 -34.78
C GLU A 18 20.17 -0.99 -34.49
N MET A 19 19.52 -0.30 -33.54
CA MET A 19 19.83 1.08 -33.12
C MET A 19 20.78 1.17 -31.93
N SER A 20 21.26 0.07 -31.37
CA SER A 20 22.26 0.12 -30.30
C SER A 20 23.51 0.91 -30.74
N GLY A 21 23.92 1.89 -29.93
CA GLY A 21 25.03 2.79 -30.24
C GLY A 21 24.71 3.90 -31.24
N LYS A 22 23.47 3.99 -31.74
CA LYS A 22 23.05 4.99 -32.72
C LYS A 22 22.16 6.07 -32.10
N THR A 23 21.93 7.12 -32.88
CA THR A 23 20.97 8.18 -32.54
C THR A 23 19.66 7.94 -33.30
N VAL A 24 18.56 7.87 -32.56
CA VAL A 24 17.19 7.77 -33.06
C VAL A 24 16.56 9.16 -32.93
N LYS A 25 16.15 9.74 -34.05
CA LYS A 25 15.53 11.08 -34.10
C LYS A 25 14.09 11.02 -34.57
N ASP A 26 13.26 11.93 -34.05
CA ASP A 26 11.90 12.18 -34.55
C ASP A 26 11.04 10.90 -34.63
N LEU A 27 11.23 10.02 -33.64
CA LEU A 27 10.47 8.80 -33.50
C LEU A 27 9.22 9.09 -32.66
N LYS A 28 8.05 8.74 -33.18
CA LYS A 28 6.80 8.76 -32.45
C LYS A 28 6.34 7.33 -32.18
N LEU A 29 6.25 6.95 -30.91
CA LEU A 29 5.60 5.73 -30.43
C LEU A 29 4.23 6.15 -29.88
N GLN A 30 3.15 5.56 -30.37
CA GLN A 30 1.80 5.91 -29.92
C GLN A 30 0.92 4.67 -29.67
N SER A 31 0.31 4.63 -28.49
CA SER A 31 -0.63 3.55 -28.10
C SER A 31 -0.03 2.15 -28.16
N ILE A 32 1.27 2.03 -27.87
CA ILE A 32 2.00 0.76 -27.96
C ILE A 32 2.08 0.11 -26.58
N MET A 33 1.77 -1.18 -26.52
CA MET A 33 2.10 -2.02 -25.38
C MET A 33 3.33 -2.88 -25.70
N LEU A 34 4.49 -2.50 -25.19
CA LEU A 34 5.70 -3.31 -25.24
C LEU A 34 5.77 -4.17 -23.98
N GLU A 35 5.40 -5.44 -24.14
CA GLU A 35 5.52 -6.49 -23.13
C GLU A 35 5.98 -7.78 -23.81
N ASP A 36 6.90 -8.51 -23.18
CA ASP A 36 7.17 -9.90 -23.55
C ASP A 36 6.28 -10.82 -22.71
N LYS A 37 5.61 -11.77 -23.37
CA LYS A 37 4.77 -12.79 -22.71
C LYS A 37 5.49 -14.13 -22.57
N SER A 38 6.71 -14.27 -23.08
CA SER A 38 7.33 -15.57 -23.32
C SER A 38 8.04 -16.18 -22.11
N HIS A 39 8.35 -15.39 -21.08
CA HIS A 39 9.08 -15.86 -19.90
C HIS A 39 8.34 -15.55 -18.60
N SER A 40 8.18 -16.59 -17.77
CA SER A 40 7.46 -16.58 -16.49
C SER A 40 8.35 -16.24 -15.30
N ASP A 41 9.62 -15.88 -15.54
CA ASP A 41 10.53 -15.48 -14.48
C ASP A 41 10.43 -13.96 -14.29
N GLU A 42 9.86 -13.56 -13.16
CA GLU A 42 9.46 -12.18 -12.87
C GLU A 42 10.63 -11.25 -12.53
N SER A 43 11.86 -11.77 -12.52
CA SER A 43 13.05 -11.09 -12.03
C SER A 43 13.95 -10.49 -13.12
N GLU A 44 13.71 -10.81 -14.40
CA GLU A 44 14.56 -10.35 -15.50
C GLU A 44 13.87 -9.33 -16.41
N CYS A 45 14.57 -8.24 -16.76
CA CYS A 45 14.13 -7.35 -17.82
C CYS A 45 14.20 -8.09 -19.16
N PHE A 46 13.10 -8.09 -19.91
CA PHE A 46 13.00 -8.82 -21.17
C PHE A 46 13.69 -8.11 -22.33
N TYR A 47 13.69 -6.79 -22.32
CA TYR A 47 14.31 -5.99 -23.37
C TYR A 47 15.31 -5.01 -22.79
N THR A 48 16.46 -4.88 -23.44
CA THR A 48 17.49 -3.93 -23.03
C THR A 48 17.82 -3.00 -24.20
N PHE A 49 17.42 -1.73 -24.06
CA PHE A 49 17.91 -0.66 -24.91
C PHE A 49 19.25 -0.20 -24.37
N LYS A 50 20.33 -0.39 -25.13
CA LYS A 50 21.69 -0.09 -24.69
C LYS A 50 22.39 0.93 -25.57
N ASN A 51 22.97 1.95 -24.94
CA ASN A 51 23.76 3.00 -25.61
C ASN A 51 23.01 3.71 -26.74
N ILE A 52 21.69 3.91 -26.60
CA ILE A 52 20.87 4.59 -27.62
C ILE A 52 20.71 6.06 -27.25
N LYS A 53 20.85 6.95 -28.22
CA LYS A 53 20.50 8.36 -28.06
C LYS A 53 19.14 8.63 -28.71
N PHE A 54 18.15 8.91 -27.91
CA PHE A 54 16.82 9.31 -28.33
C PHE A 54 16.74 10.84 -28.34
N ASP A 55 16.56 11.43 -29.51
CA ASP A 55 16.49 12.88 -29.65
C ASP A 55 15.15 13.28 -30.28
N ASN A 56 14.42 14.16 -29.61
CA ASN A 56 13.08 14.59 -30.02
C ASN A 56 12.11 13.41 -30.25
N ILE A 57 12.15 12.41 -29.37
CA ILE A 57 11.20 11.30 -29.44
C ILE A 57 9.91 11.65 -28.71
N LYS A 58 8.79 11.09 -29.18
CA LYS A 58 7.49 11.19 -28.53
C LYS A 58 6.97 9.80 -28.22
N ILE A 59 6.76 9.52 -26.95
CA ILE A 59 6.13 8.29 -26.48
C ILE A 59 4.81 8.71 -25.84
N GLU A 60 3.71 8.40 -26.51
CA GLU A 60 2.36 8.85 -26.11
C GLU A 60 1.48 7.63 -25.88
N ASP A 61 0.75 7.59 -24.76
CA ASP A 61 -0.24 6.55 -24.47
C ASP A 61 0.37 5.12 -24.52
N CYS A 62 1.63 4.97 -24.11
CA CYS A 62 2.33 3.69 -24.19
C CYS A 62 2.38 2.97 -22.85
N ILE A 63 2.41 1.64 -22.90
CA ILE A 63 2.67 0.79 -21.73
C ILE A 63 3.94 -0.01 -21.99
N LEU A 64 4.97 0.27 -21.19
CA LEU A 64 6.30 -0.31 -21.30
C LEU A 64 6.54 -1.21 -20.08
N LYS A 65 6.67 -2.52 -20.29
CA LYS A 65 6.82 -3.49 -19.19
C LYS A 65 8.14 -4.24 -19.25
N ASN A 66 8.84 -4.34 -18.11
CA ASN A 66 10.08 -5.11 -17.96
C ASN A 66 11.16 -4.71 -18.97
N ILE A 67 11.28 -3.41 -19.23
CA ILE A 67 12.27 -2.84 -20.14
C ILE A 67 13.41 -2.23 -19.34
N LYS A 68 14.64 -2.52 -19.75
CA LYS A 68 15.86 -1.90 -19.26
C LYS A 68 16.38 -0.89 -20.27
N PHE A 69 16.55 0.35 -19.83
CA PHE A 69 17.34 1.37 -20.52
C PHE A 69 18.69 1.42 -19.83
N GLN A 70 19.77 1.18 -20.59
CA GLN A 70 21.12 1.17 -20.07
C GLN A 70 22.01 2.11 -20.89
N ASN A 71 22.64 3.08 -20.24
CA ASN A 71 23.49 4.09 -20.90
C ASN A 71 22.76 4.83 -22.03
N CYS A 72 21.45 5.03 -21.91
CA CYS A 72 20.65 5.74 -22.92
C CYS A 72 20.60 7.23 -22.60
N GLN A 73 20.54 8.05 -23.64
CA GLN A 73 20.35 9.49 -23.53
C GLN A 73 19.04 9.86 -24.17
N PHE A 74 18.21 10.65 -23.50
CA PHE A 74 16.99 11.21 -24.05
C PHE A 74 17.11 12.73 -24.01
N SER A 75 17.01 13.36 -25.17
CA SER A 75 17.05 14.82 -25.30
C SER A 75 15.78 15.32 -25.95
N ASN A 76 15.21 16.40 -25.41
CA ASN A 76 14.03 17.08 -25.97
C ASN A 76 12.84 16.13 -26.21
N SER A 77 12.72 15.09 -25.40
CA SER A 77 11.79 13.98 -25.62
C SER A 77 10.57 14.07 -24.73
N SER A 78 9.43 13.62 -25.22
CA SER A 78 8.15 13.70 -24.51
C SER A 78 7.58 12.32 -24.22
N PHE A 79 7.13 12.13 -23.00
CA PHE A 79 6.45 10.96 -22.47
C PHE A 79 5.11 11.45 -21.92
N VAL A 80 4.03 11.20 -22.65
CA VAL A 80 2.69 11.68 -22.28
C VAL A 80 1.79 10.49 -22.05
N ILE A 81 1.11 10.43 -20.90
CA ILE A 81 0.17 9.36 -20.54
C ILE A 81 0.85 7.99 -20.72
N THR A 82 2.12 7.89 -20.32
CA THR A 82 2.93 6.68 -20.52
C THR A 82 3.10 5.96 -19.19
N SER A 83 2.91 4.65 -19.19
CA SER A 83 3.10 3.81 -18.00
C SER A 83 4.31 2.90 -18.17
N PHE A 84 5.25 3.01 -17.24
CA PHE A 84 6.38 2.11 -17.06
C PHE A 84 6.08 1.14 -15.93
N TYR A 85 6.21 -0.15 -16.18
CA TYR A 85 5.96 -1.20 -15.19
C TYR A 85 7.18 -2.11 -15.09
N LYS A 86 7.82 -2.17 -13.91
CA LYS A 86 9.04 -2.95 -13.67
C LYS A 86 10.17 -2.60 -14.64
N CYS A 87 10.27 -1.34 -15.04
CA CYS A 87 11.34 -0.85 -15.91
C CYS A 87 12.58 -0.46 -15.10
N GLN A 88 13.75 -0.55 -15.73
CA GLN A 88 15.02 -0.16 -15.14
C GLN A 88 15.66 0.94 -15.99
N PHE A 89 16.10 2.02 -15.35
CA PHE A 89 16.87 3.10 -15.96
C PHE A 89 18.24 3.13 -15.30
N VAL A 90 19.24 2.59 -15.97
CA VAL A 90 20.60 2.44 -15.44
C VAL A 90 21.55 3.33 -16.23
N ASP A 91 22.25 4.23 -15.54
CA ASP A 91 23.23 5.14 -16.15
C ASP A 91 22.64 5.95 -17.33
N CYS A 92 21.37 6.32 -17.24
CA CYS A 92 20.69 7.07 -18.30
C CYS A 92 20.61 8.57 -17.98
N GLU A 93 20.49 9.40 -19.01
CA GLU A 93 20.35 10.87 -18.90
C GLU A 93 19.09 11.34 -19.64
N LEU A 94 18.24 12.10 -18.97
CA LEU A 94 17.01 12.72 -19.49
C LEU A 94 17.20 14.25 -19.45
N GLU A 95 17.45 14.88 -20.60
CA GLU A 95 17.66 16.32 -20.72
C GLU A 95 16.52 17.00 -21.49
N ASN A 96 15.93 18.05 -20.90
CA ASN A 96 14.82 18.80 -21.47
C ASN A 96 13.65 17.87 -21.88
N CYS A 97 13.36 16.87 -21.06
CA CYS A 97 12.27 15.93 -21.29
C CYS A 97 10.98 16.37 -20.59
N SER A 98 9.84 15.94 -21.11
CA SER A 98 8.53 16.13 -20.48
C SER A 98 7.90 14.78 -20.12
N PHE A 99 7.41 14.65 -18.89
CA PHE A 99 6.75 13.47 -18.34
C PHE A 99 5.36 13.87 -17.82
N ASP A 100 4.45 14.14 -18.74
CA ASP A 100 3.09 14.56 -18.40
C ASP A 100 2.21 13.31 -18.20
N GLU A 101 1.58 13.20 -17.04
CA GLU A 101 0.75 12.04 -16.66
C GLU A 101 1.49 10.70 -16.84
N THR A 102 2.79 10.70 -16.56
CA THR A 102 3.62 9.50 -16.68
C THR A 102 3.66 8.74 -15.36
N HIS A 103 3.43 7.44 -15.43
CA HIS A 103 3.39 6.57 -14.27
C HIS A 103 4.56 5.58 -14.28
N TYR A 104 5.19 5.40 -13.13
CA TYR A 104 6.29 4.48 -12.90
C TYR A 104 5.94 3.55 -11.74
N PHE A 105 5.63 2.30 -12.07
CA PHE A 105 5.30 1.27 -11.09
C PHE A 105 6.43 0.28 -10.97
N TYR A 106 6.94 0.04 -9.76
CA TYR A 106 8.01 -0.92 -9.51
C TYR A 106 9.27 -0.65 -10.35
N CYS A 107 9.49 0.60 -10.72
CA CYS A 107 10.62 0.99 -11.56
C CYS A 107 11.86 1.29 -10.71
N SER A 108 13.03 1.10 -11.30
CA SER A 108 14.31 1.39 -10.66
C SER A 108 15.10 2.42 -11.47
N PHE A 109 15.57 3.47 -10.79
CA PHE A 109 16.43 4.50 -11.33
C PHE A 109 17.79 4.42 -10.64
N VAL A 110 18.82 4.00 -11.35
CA VAL A 110 20.16 3.79 -10.79
C VAL A 110 21.17 4.61 -11.57
N LYS A 111 21.91 5.48 -10.88
CA LYS A 111 22.92 6.36 -11.51
C LYS A 111 22.33 7.21 -12.63
N HIS A 112 21.11 7.67 -12.40
CA HIS A 112 20.29 8.31 -13.40
C HIS A 112 20.38 9.83 -13.29
N ARG A 113 20.18 10.57 -14.39
CA ARG A 113 20.23 12.04 -14.37
C ARG A 113 19.03 12.66 -15.08
N TRP A 114 18.25 13.47 -14.38
CA TRP A 114 17.22 14.34 -14.95
C TRP A 114 17.72 15.77 -14.94
N ILE A 115 17.69 16.41 -16.10
CA ILE A 115 18.21 17.76 -16.28
C ILE A 115 17.15 18.58 -17.00
N LYS A 116 16.73 19.71 -16.40
CA LYS A 116 15.79 20.65 -17.04
C LYS A 116 14.51 20.00 -17.56
N SER A 117 14.07 18.94 -16.88
CA SER A 117 12.91 18.14 -17.30
C SER A 117 11.70 18.50 -16.46
N THR A 118 10.51 18.28 -17.01
CA THR A 118 9.23 18.58 -16.37
C THR A 118 8.47 17.30 -16.09
N ILE A 119 7.94 17.17 -14.87
CA ILE A 119 7.05 16.08 -14.47
C ILE A 119 5.78 16.71 -13.96
N GLU A 120 4.69 16.47 -14.66
CA GLU A 120 3.39 17.05 -14.33
C GLU A 120 2.40 15.91 -14.16
N ARG A 121 1.68 15.88 -13.03
CA ARG A 121 0.76 14.79 -12.69
C ARG A 121 1.41 13.40 -12.78
N GLY A 122 2.71 13.31 -12.52
CA GLY A 122 3.45 12.06 -12.57
C GLY A 122 3.21 11.21 -11.31
N LEU A 123 3.25 9.89 -11.45
CA LEU A 123 3.17 8.96 -10.31
C LEU A 123 4.39 8.06 -10.30
N ILE A 124 5.14 8.05 -9.21
CA ILE A 124 6.21 7.09 -8.96
C ILE A 124 5.82 6.26 -7.75
N SER A 125 5.58 4.97 -7.96
CA SER A 125 5.05 4.07 -6.94
C SER A 125 5.85 2.78 -6.82
N SER A 126 6.16 2.39 -5.58
CA SER A 126 6.83 1.12 -5.23
C SER A 126 8.18 0.92 -5.93
N GLY A 127 8.91 2.01 -6.19
CA GLY A 127 10.16 2.02 -6.95
C GLY A 127 11.41 2.21 -6.09
N THR A 128 12.58 2.19 -6.75
CA THR A 128 13.87 2.53 -6.13
C THR A 128 14.56 3.65 -6.88
N ILE A 129 15.22 4.55 -6.15
CA ILE A 129 15.95 5.70 -6.69
C ILE A 129 17.34 5.75 -6.04
N GLU A 130 18.34 5.27 -6.74
CA GLU A 130 19.71 5.16 -6.25
C GLU A 130 20.67 6.02 -7.08
N ASN A 131 21.51 6.80 -6.41
CA ASN A 131 22.58 7.61 -7.01
C ASN A 131 22.05 8.49 -8.17
N THR A 132 20.86 9.06 -8.02
CA THR A 132 20.18 9.78 -9.09
C THR A 132 20.25 11.28 -8.87
N ASP A 133 20.60 12.03 -9.93
CA ASP A 133 20.62 13.49 -9.92
C ASP A 133 19.39 14.06 -10.63
N VAL A 134 18.76 15.05 -10.02
CA VAL A 134 17.63 15.81 -10.56
C VAL A 134 18.00 17.27 -10.48
N VAL A 135 18.32 17.87 -11.63
CA VAL A 135 18.91 19.21 -11.69
C VAL A 135 18.04 20.14 -12.53
N ALA A 136 17.60 21.24 -11.93
CA ALA A 136 16.78 22.26 -12.60
C ALA A 136 15.47 21.71 -13.20
N CYS A 137 14.89 20.70 -12.56
CA CYS A 137 13.63 20.10 -12.99
C CYS A 137 12.45 20.81 -12.33
N VAL A 138 11.27 20.65 -12.94
CA VAL A 138 10.00 21.15 -12.40
C VAL A 138 9.07 19.98 -12.19
N TYR A 139 8.57 19.83 -10.97
CA TYR A 139 7.57 18.84 -10.60
C TYR A 139 6.29 19.57 -10.20
N ARG A 140 5.17 19.14 -10.78
CA ARG A 140 3.84 19.69 -10.52
C ARG A 140 2.85 18.57 -10.31
N ASP A 141 2.03 18.67 -9.28
CA ASP A 141 0.95 17.70 -8.99
C ASP A 141 1.42 16.25 -8.98
N SER A 142 2.69 16.01 -8.63
CA SER A 142 3.33 14.71 -8.79
C SER A 142 3.34 13.95 -7.47
N ILE A 143 3.10 12.65 -7.55
CA ILE A 143 2.94 11.77 -6.39
C ILE A 143 4.08 10.75 -6.36
N PHE A 144 4.72 10.64 -5.19
CA PHE A 144 5.71 9.63 -4.85
C PHE A 144 5.12 8.79 -3.71
N MET A 145 4.99 7.49 -3.94
CA MET A 145 4.34 6.58 -3.00
C MET A 145 5.17 5.31 -2.84
N ASP A 146 5.41 4.85 -1.61
CA ASP A 146 6.15 3.62 -1.34
C ASP A 146 7.51 3.58 -2.05
N VAL A 147 8.25 4.69 -2.11
CA VAL A 147 9.60 4.67 -2.69
C VAL A 147 10.54 4.10 -1.62
N LEU A 148 10.75 2.79 -1.69
CA LEU A 148 11.31 2.00 -0.58
C LEU A 148 12.80 2.22 -0.35
N GLU A 149 13.53 2.63 -1.39
CA GLU A 149 14.98 2.81 -1.32
C GLU A 149 15.36 4.05 -2.13
N CYS A 150 15.39 5.21 -1.47
CA CYS A 150 16.15 6.34 -1.97
C CYS A 150 17.52 6.33 -1.32
N SER A 151 18.59 6.34 -2.11
CA SER A 151 19.92 6.57 -1.57
C SER A 151 20.73 7.43 -2.51
N ASN A 152 21.35 8.48 -1.98
CA ASN A 152 22.08 9.46 -2.77
C ASN A 152 21.23 10.05 -3.91
N TRP A 153 19.95 10.30 -3.63
CA TRP A 153 19.07 11.01 -4.55
C TRP A 153 19.24 12.51 -4.33
N LEU A 154 19.77 13.20 -5.34
CA LEU A 154 20.05 14.64 -5.31
C LEU A 154 19.00 15.41 -6.12
N ILE A 155 18.26 16.31 -5.48
CA ILE A 155 17.41 17.30 -6.14
C ILE A 155 18.02 18.70 -5.97
N GLN A 156 18.53 19.27 -7.05
CA GLN A 156 19.24 20.55 -7.01
C GLN A 156 18.62 21.59 -7.94
N SER A 157 18.40 22.80 -7.42
CA SER A 157 17.94 23.96 -8.20
C SER A 157 16.61 23.71 -8.93
N SER A 158 15.76 22.86 -8.35
CA SER A 158 14.50 22.41 -8.94
C SER A 158 13.30 23.12 -8.28
N GLU A 159 12.10 22.88 -8.83
CA GLU A 159 10.81 23.32 -8.29
C GLU A 159 9.95 22.09 -7.99
N LEU A 160 9.46 21.96 -6.76
CA LEU A 160 8.47 20.97 -6.34
C LEU A 160 7.19 21.73 -5.96
N LYS A 161 6.21 21.74 -6.84
CA LYS A 161 4.93 22.43 -6.63
C LYS A 161 3.79 21.43 -6.51
N GLU A 162 3.00 21.53 -5.43
CA GLU A 162 1.82 20.68 -5.21
C GLU A 162 2.13 19.17 -5.29
N CYS A 163 3.36 18.77 -4.93
CA CYS A 163 3.79 17.38 -4.97
C CYS A 163 3.42 16.65 -3.67
N ALA A 164 3.22 15.34 -3.71
CA ALA A 164 2.98 14.51 -2.54
C ALA A 164 4.01 13.39 -2.44
N PHE A 165 4.57 13.21 -1.25
CA PHE A 165 5.45 12.10 -0.88
C PHE A 165 4.76 11.34 0.26
N HIS A 166 4.49 10.06 0.04
CA HIS A 166 3.83 9.17 0.99
C HIS A 166 4.64 7.90 1.15
N ASP A 167 4.90 7.49 2.39
CA ASP A 167 5.59 6.23 2.69
C ASP A 167 6.94 6.07 1.97
N CYS A 168 7.67 7.18 1.78
CA CYS A 168 8.94 7.19 1.08
C CYS A 168 10.12 7.10 2.06
N ASP A 169 11.07 6.20 1.77
CA ASP A 169 12.39 6.26 2.38
C ASP A 169 13.26 7.27 1.63
N LEU A 170 13.35 8.49 2.15
CA LEU A 170 14.22 9.59 1.70
C LEU A 170 15.50 9.66 2.55
N SER A 171 15.99 8.52 3.06
CA SER A 171 17.27 8.47 3.77
C SER A 171 18.41 8.84 2.83
N LYS A 172 19.38 9.65 3.30
CA LYS A 172 20.48 10.18 2.47
C LYS A 172 19.99 10.89 1.21
N PHE A 173 18.80 11.49 1.28
CA PHE A 173 18.26 12.38 0.28
C PHE A 173 18.96 13.73 0.36
N PHE A 174 19.36 14.29 -0.78
CA PHE A 174 20.01 15.59 -0.86
C PHE A 174 19.10 16.53 -1.64
N ILE A 175 18.69 17.63 -1.05
CA ILE A 175 17.90 18.65 -1.73
C ILE A 175 18.49 20.01 -1.44
N ASN A 176 18.93 20.67 -2.51
CA ASN A 176 19.77 21.86 -2.44
C ASN A 176 19.24 22.95 -3.36
N ARG A 177 19.01 24.16 -2.82
CA ARG A 177 18.53 25.31 -3.60
C ARG A 177 17.24 25.04 -4.37
N THR A 178 16.38 24.21 -3.80
CA THR A 178 15.12 23.76 -4.42
C THR A 178 13.96 24.51 -3.78
N GLN A 179 13.03 24.95 -4.61
CA GLN A 179 11.79 25.58 -4.16
C GLN A 179 10.75 24.49 -3.91
N ILE A 180 10.11 24.50 -2.74
CA ILE A 180 9.07 23.53 -2.39
C ILE A 180 7.79 24.31 -2.09
N GLU A 181 6.93 24.44 -3.09
CA GLU A 181 5.65 25.12 -2.98
C GLU A 181 4.55 24.10 -2.78
N GLU A 182 3.74 24.31 -1.74
CA GLU A 182 2.51 23.55 -1.51
C GLU A 182 2.62 22.01 -1.51
N SER A 183 3.83 21.45 -1.35
CA SER A 183 4.05 20.00 -1.41
C SER A 183 3.91 19.35 -0.03
N HIS A 184 3.46 18.09 0.02
CA HIS A 184 3.20 17.32 1.23
C HIS A 184 4.16 16.14 1.36
N PHE A 185 4.75 15.96 2.53
CA PHE A 185 5.47 14.75 2.92
C PHE A 185 4.76 14.08 4.08
N SER A 186 4.46 12.80 3.93
CA SER A 186 3.72 12.01 4.89
C SER A 186 4.40 10.66 5.09
N ASN A 187 4.64 10.30 6.35
CA ASN A 187 5.33 9.06 6.74
C ASN A 187 6.66 8.84 5.99
N CYS A 188 7.39 9.92 5.72
CA CYS A 188 8.66 9.85 5.00
C CYS A 188 9.85 9.76 5.97
N VAL A 189 10.89 9.07 5.56
CA VAL A 189 12.15 8.94 6.32
C VAL A 189 13.19 9.84 5.71
N PHE A 190 13.82 10.71 6.48
CA PHE A 190 14.85 11.67 6.05
C PHE A 190 16.18 11.40 6.74
N THR A 191 16.45 10.14 7.11
CA THR A 191 17.63 9.79 7.91
C THR A 191 18.92 10.17 7.19
N ALA A 192 19.79 10.96 7.81
CA ALA A 192 21.03 11.48 7.23
C ALA A 192 20.83 12.22 5.88
N SER A 193 19.67 12.84 5.70
CA SER A 193 19.39 13.69 4.53
C SER A 193 20.02 15.08 4.68
N SER A 194 20.16 15.79 3.56
CA SER A 194 20.72 17.15 3.49
C SER A 194 19.71 18.04 2.79
N LEU A 195 19.17 19.00 3.54
CA LEU A 195 18.10 19.91 3.17
C LEU A 195 18.62 21.37 3.14
N LYS A 196 19.56 21.68 2.24
CA LYS A 196 20.31 22.95 2.25
C LYS A 196 19.72 23.99 1.32
N ASP A 197 19.80 25.26 1.71
CA ASP A 197 19.35 26.39 0.88
C ASP A 197 17.89 26.23 0.38
N ILE A 198 17.02 25.56 1.15
CA ILE A 198 15.61 25.37 0.78
C ILE A 198 14.80 26.55 1.31
N SER A 199 13.88 27.05 0.49
CA SER A 199 12.83 27.97 0.95
C SER A 199 11.64 27.16 1.46
N TRP A 200 11.40 27.23 2.77
CA TRP A 200 10.29 26.58 3.47
C TRP A 200 9.07 27.51 3.62
N GLU A 201 9.14 28.75 3.15
CA GLU A 201 8.10 29.78 3.34
C GLU A 201 6.72 29.34 2.83
N THR A 202 6.66 28.38 1.91
CA THR A 202 5.45 27.84 1.31
C THR A 202 4.95 26.53 1.93
N LEU A 203 5.65 25.98 2.93
CA LEU A 203 5.25 24.77 3.66
C LEU A 203 4.39 25.06 4.90
N GLN A 204 3.94 26.31 5.09
CA GLN A 204 3.29 26.82 6.31
C GLN A 204 1.97 26.14 6.73
N ASN A 205 1.47 25.13 6.01
CA ASN A 205 0.17 24.49 6.27
C ASN A 205 0.25 22.99 6.56
N ASN A 206 0.96 22.57 7.62
CA ASN A 206 0.95 21.20 8.14
C ASN A 206 1.35 20.10 7.14
N LYS A 207 2.25 20.42 6.20
CA LYS A 207 2.60 19.53 5.08
C LYS A 207 3.73 18.54 5.38
N LEU A 208 4.06 18.34 6.66
CA LEU A 208 5.01 17.33 7.13
C LEU A 208 4.34 16.53 8.24
N SER A 209 3.77 15.38 7.91
CA SER A 209 3.08 14.52 8.87
C SER A 209 3.86 13.24 9.06
N LEU A 210 4.20 12.89 10.31
CA LEU A 210 4.84 11.62 10.66
C LEU A 210 6.19 11.37 9.95
N CYS A 211 6.89 12.45 9.57
CA CYS A 211 8.20 12.33 8.94
C CYS A 211 9.30 12.15 10.01
N ASP A 212 10.36 11.41 9.66
CA ASP A 212 11.49 11.14 10.53
C ASP A 212 12.75 11.86 10.02
N PHE A 213 13.25 12.87 10.72
CA PHE A 213 14.38 13.69 10.26
C PHE A 213 15.71 13.34 10.91
N VAL A 214 15.88 12.14 11.49
CA VAL A 214 17.11 11.71 12.18
C VAL A 214 18.39 12.08 11.41
N ASP A 215 19.30 12.80 12.05
CA ASP A 215 20.58 13.28 11.49
C ASP A 215 20.47 14.10 10.19
N ALA A 216 19.29 14.66 9.88
CA ALA A 216 19.12 15.54 8.72
C ALA A 216 19.75 16.93 8.94
N GLU A 217 20.39 17.46 7.90
CA GLU A 217 21.07 18.77 7.91
C GLU A 217 20.19 19.85 7.23
N PHE A 218 19.91 20.97 7.91
CA PHE A 218 19.07 22.08 7.41
C PHE A 218 19.85 23.39 7.18
N SER A 219 21.14 23.32 6.85
CA SER A 219 21.98 24.53 6.79
C SER A 219 21.46 25.53 5.74
N ASN A 220 21.39 26.82 6.13
CA ASN A 220 20.99 27.95 5.27
C ASN A 220 19.58 27.85 4.65
N SER A 221 18.73 26.94 5.11
CA SER A 221 17.32 26.98 4.74
C SER A 221 16.62 28.12 5.50
N THR A 222 15.66 28.82 4.87
CA THR A 222 14.83 29.80 5.58
C THR A 222 14.24 29.13 6.82
N GLU A 223 14.28 29.79 7.99
CA GLU A 223 13.82 29.16 9.23
C GLU A 223 12.44 28.57 9.01
N PRO A 224 12.29 27.25 9.09
CA PRO A 224 10.99 26.64 9.00
C PRO A 224 10.18 27.14 10.20
N THR A 225 8.86 27.22 10.06
CA THR A 225 7.96 27.76 11.10
C THR A 225 8.28 27.19 12.49
N PRO A 226 7.88 27.86 13.59
CA PRO A 226 8.18 27.39 14.96
C PRO A 226 7.92 25.90 15.22
N ALA A 227 6.93 25.31 14.54
CA ALA A 227 6.64 23.88 14.55
C ALA A 227 7.82 22.98 14.14
N LEU A 228 8.61 23.39 13.14
CA LEU A 228 9.79 22.64 12.71
C LEU A 228 11.03 22.97 13.55
N THR A 229 11.04 24.14 14.19
CA THR A 229 12.06 24.49 15.19
C THR A 229 11.91 23.61 16.45
N GLU A 230 10.69 23.26 16.84
CA GLU A 230 10.43 22.21 17.84
C GLU A 230 10.96 20.84 17.39
N TRP A 231 10.89 20.54 16.08
CA TRP A 231 11.39 19.29 15.49
C TRP A 231 12.92 19.27 15.26
N ASN A 232 13.60 20.41 15.14
CA ASN A 232 15.06 20.45 15.00
C ASN A 232 15.79 20.42 16.36
N ASN A 233 15.17 20.96 17.42
CA ASN A 233 15.65 20.77 18.80
C ASN A 233 15.52 19.30 19.28
N PHE A 234 14.83 18.46 18.51
CA PHE A 234 14.63 17.03 18.70
C PHE A 234 15.91 16.18 18.57
N HIS A 235 16.94 16.71 17.90
CA HIS A 235 18.13 15.97 17.46
C HIS A 235 19.03 15.40 18.58
N SER A 236 18.82 15.75 19.85
CA SER A 236 19.79 15.38 20.89
C SER A 236 19.27 14.56 22.08
N THR A 237 17.97 14.57 22.44
CA THR A 237 17.58 13.98 23.74
C THR A 237 16.19 13.35 23.88
N ASN A 238 15.24 13.42 22.93
CA ASN A 238 13.90 12.88 23.21
C ASN A 238 13.12 12.29 22.03
N ARG A 239 13.79 11.52 21.16
CA ARG A 239 13.15 10.78 20.05
C ARG A 239 12.01 9.89 20.53
N VAL A 240 12.27 9.24 21.67
CA VAL A 240 11.33 8.38 22.37
C VAL A 240 10.06 9.14 22.72
N SER A 241 10.15 10.25 23.48
CA SER A 241 8.95 10.94 23.96
C SER A 241 8.02 11.42 22.85
N PHE A 242 8.53 11.76 21.66
CA PHE A 242 7.68 12.20 20.55
C PHE A 242 6.84 11.07 19.98
N TYR A 243 7.45 9.92 19.66
CA TYR A 243 6.66 8.76 19.24
C TYR A 243 5.72 8.35 20.36
N LEU A 244 6.17 8.45 21.62
CA LEU A 244 5.30 8.20 22.75
C LEU A 244 4.12 9.17 22.82
N ASP A 245 4.33 10.46 22.54
CA ASP A 245 3.31 11.49 22.56
C ASP A 245 2.34 11.38 21.39
N ILE A 246 2.81 11.00 20.20
CA ILE A 246 1.93 10.67 19.07
C ILE A 246 1.05 9.48 19.46
N ILE A 247 1.64 8.39 19.94
CA ILE A 247 0.87 7.22 20.39
C ILE A 247 -0.12 7.63 21.48
N ASN A 248 0.31 8.40 22.49
CA ASN A 248 -0.59 8.90 23.54
C ASN A 248 -1.72 9.78 22.98
N LYS A 249 -1.45 10.66 22.01
CA LYS A 249 -2.47 11.51 21.37
C LYS A 249 -3.48 10.66 20.59
N VAL A 250 -3.00 9.67 19.84
CA VAL A 250 -3.85 8.74 19.09
C VAL A 250 -4.69 7.89 20.04
N LEU A 251 -4.09 7.32 21.09
CA LEU A 251 -4.78 6.53 22.11
C LEU A 251 -5.81 7.33 22.93
N LYS A 252 -5.56 8.64 23.14
CA LYS A 252 -6.50 9.54 23.82
C LYS A 252 -7.62 10.05 22.91
N SER A 253 -7.53 9.84 21.60
CA SER A 253 -8.62 10.21 20.70
C SER A 253 -9.84 9.33 21.00
N THR A 254 -11.00 9.97 21.16
CA THR A 254 -12.27 9.28 21.44
C THR A 254 -12.82 8.56 20.23
N GLU A 255 -12.34 8.91 19.04
CA GLU A 255 -12.74 8.35 17.76
C GLU A 255 -11.60 7.48 17.22
N TRP A 256 -11.73 6.17 17.43
CA TRP A 256 -10.83 5.19 16.84
C TRP A 256 -11.16 5.04 15.35
N GLU A 257 -10.53 5.86 14.52
CA GLU A 257 -10.57 5.71 13.06
C GLU A 257 -9.55 4.65 12.61
N TYR A 258 -9.84 3.94 11.52
CA TYR A 258 -8.97 2.89 10.96
C TYR A 258 -7.52 3.37 10.74
N GLY A 259 -7.31 4.62 10.32
CA GLY A 259 -5.99 5.21 10.13
C GLY A 259 -5.18 5.49 11.41
N ASN A 260 -5.80 5.39 12.59
CA ASN A 260 -5.07 5.53 13.86
C ASN A 260 -4.15 4.33 14.14
N TYR A 261 -4.52 3.13 13.68
CA TYR A 261 -3.68 1.95 13.80
C TYR A 261 -2.39 2.11 13.00
N GLU A 262 -2.47 2.49 11.72
CA GLU A 262 -1.31 2.71 10.85
C GLU A 262 -0.33 3.72 11.44
N LYS A 263 -0.84 4.83 12.00
CA LYS A 263 -0.01 5.81 12.71
C LYS A 263 0.73 5.21 13.91
N ILE A 264 0.04 4.36 14.68
CA ILE A 264 0.63 3.67 15.83
C ILE A 264 1.66 2.63 15.36
N GLU A 265 1.35 1.84 14.33
CA GLU A 265 2.25 0.83 13.74
C GLU A 265 3.54 1.47 13.22
N VAL A 266 3.44 2.61 12.53
CA VAL A 266 4.58 3.41 12.11
C VAL A 266 5.40 3.85 13.33
N CYS A 267 4.76 4.42 14.35
CA CYS A 267 5.47 4.87 15.56
C CYS A 267 6.16 3.71 16.29
N ILE A 268 5.51 2.54 16.36
CA ILE A 268 6.07 1.31 16.96
C ILE A 268 7.27 0.83 16.15
N THR A 269 7.16 0.78 14.83
CA THR A 269 8.25 0.37 13.93
C THR A 269 9.45 1.30 14.09
N ARG A 270 9.22 2.60 14.24
CA ARG A 270 10.28 3.58 14.51
C ARG A 270 10.89 3.41 15.90
N LEU A 271 10.07 3.25 16.94
CA LEU A 271 10.54 2.96 18.29
C LEU A 271 11.38 1.66 18.32
N ASN A 272 11.00 0.65 17.54
CA ASN A 272 11.76 -0.59 17.36
C ASN A 272 13.14 -0.35 16.74
N SER A 273 13.24 0.55 15.75
CA SER A 273 14.53 0.89 15.15
C SER A 273 15.49 1.60 16.13
N ILE A 274 14.94 2.29 17.13
CA ILE A 274 15.70 3.04 18.16
C ILE A 274 15.84 2.23 19.47
N ASN A 275 15.31 0.99 19.49
CA ASN A 275 15.04 0.17 20.69
C ASN A 275 16.24 -0.08 21.61
N SER A 276 17.45 -0.21 21.05
CA SER A 276 18.67 -0.41 21.85
C SER A 276 18.91 0.73 22.88
N SER A 277 18.26 1.88 22.70
CA SER A 277 18.36 3.06 23.56
C SER A 277 17.15 3.33 24.45
N LEU A 278 16.10 2.49 24.40
CA LEU A 278 14.91 2.70 25.24
C LEU A 278 15.19 2.34 26.71
N ASP A 279 14.87 3.27 27.61
CA ASP A 279 14.87 2.99 29.04
C ASP A 279 13.76 1.99 29.43
N PHE A 280 13.89 1.42 30.62
CA PHE A 280 12.95 0.43 31.14
C PHE A 280 11.52 0.98 31.27
N GLU A 281 11.38 2.24 31.70
CA GLU A 281 10.08 2.89 31.89
C GLU A 281 9.33 3.01 30.57
N THR A 282 10.03 3.40 29.50
CA THR A 282 9.47 3.46 28.16
C THR A 282 9.03 2.08 27.67
N LYS A 283 9.85 1.04 27.88
CA LYS A 283 9.50 -0.33 27.48
C LYS A 283 8.21 -0.80 28.17
N GLU A 284 8.04 -0.51 29.46
CA GLU A 284 6.80 -0.81 30.17
C GLU A 284 5.61 0.01 29.66
N ARG A 285 5.79 1.29 29.33
CA ARG A 285 4.72 2.11 28.71
C ARG A 285 4.26 1.56 27.36
N VAL A 286 5.20 1.15 26.50
CA VAL A 286 4.89 0.54 25.20
C VAL A 286 4.11 -0.77 25.39
N LYS A 287 4.51 -1.60 26.36
CA LYS A 287 3.80 -2.83 26.73
C LYS A 287 2.37 -2.56 27.21
N ASP A 288 2.17 -1.53 28.04
CA ASP A 288 0.83 -1.14 28.48
C ASP A 288 -0.05 -0.70 27.29
N TRP A 289 0.52 -0.06 26.28
CA TRP A 289 -0.23 0.29 25.06
C TRP A 289 -0.65 -0.89 24.22
N PHE A 290 0.25 -1.84 23.98
CA PHE A 290 -0.11 -3.09 23.29
C PHE A 290 -1.24 -3.82 24.01
N LYS A 291 -1.25 -3.77 25.35
CA LYS A 291 -2.35 -4.31 26.15
C LYS A 291 -3.65 -3.53 25.96
N THR A 292 -3.62 -2.19 25.96
CA THR A 292 -4.80 -1.36 25.68
C THR A 292 -5.37 -1.60 24.27
N LEU A 293 -4.50 -1.66 23.27
CA LEU A 293 -4.84 -1.98 21.88
C LEU A 293 -5.51 -3.37 21.78
N ALA A 294 -4.87 -4.39 22.35
CA ALA A 294 -5.38 -5.76 22.35
C ALA A 294 -6.75 -5.87 23.02
N ASN A 295 -6.95 -5.20 24.16
CA ASN A 295 -8.24 -5.17 24.85
C ASN A 295 -9.31 -4.50 23.97
N SER A 296 -9.00 -3.39 23.31
CA SER A 296 -9.94 -2.70 22.44
C SER A 296 -10.36 -3.56 21.23
N ALA A 297 -9.40 -4.19 20.55
CA ALA A 297 -9.68 -5.11 19.44
C ALA A 297 -10.53 -6.31 19.91
N GLN A 298 -10.24 -6.85 21.10
CA GLN A 298 -11.00 -7.93 21.71
C GLN A 298 -12.45 -7.51 22.05
N GLU A 299 -12.65 -6.32 22.61
CA GLU A 299 -13.98 -5.78 22.93
C GLU A 299 -14.83 -5.58 21.66
N LYS A 300 -14.19 -5.20 20.54
CA LYS A 300 -14.84 -5.10 19.22
C LYS A 300 -15.07 -6.46 18.55
N GLY A 301 -14.43 -7.53 19.01
CA GLY A 301 -14.44 -8.84 18.36
C GLY A 301 -13.62 -8.90 17.07
N ASP A 302 -12.67 -7.97 16.87
CA ASP A 302 -11.79 -7.95 15.70
C ASP A 302 -10.53 -8.80 15.95
N TYR A 303 -10.65 -10.09 15.66
CA TYR A 303 -9.55 -11.04 15.85
C TYR A 303 -8.40 -10.87 14.84
N THR A 304 -8.61 -10.14 13.73
CA THR A 304 -7.56 -9.86 12.73
C THR A 304 -6.65 -8.74 13.24
N GLU A 305 -7.25 -7.66 13.73
CA GLU A 305 -6.55 -6.55 14.39
C GLU A 305 -5.77 -7.09 15.61
N LEU A 306 -6.43 -7.91 16.45
CA LEU A 306 -5.80 -8.54 17.61
C LEU A 306 -4.57 -9.40 17.23
N GLY A 307 -4.66 -10.16 16.13
CA GLY A 307 -3.54 -10.96 15.62
C GLY A 307 -2.35 -10.10 15.18
N THR A 308 -2.61 -8.96 14.55
CA THR A 308 -1.59 -8.00 14.11
C THR A 308 -0.92 -7.32 15.31
N ILE A 309 -1.71 -6.84 16.28
CA ILE A 309 -1.22 -6.27 17.55
C ILE A 309 -0.26 -7.25 18.26
N PHE A 310 -0.62 -8.53 18.34
CA PHE A 310 0.25 -9.53 18.98
C PHE A 310 1.53 -9.81 18.19
N LYS A 311 1.47 -9.83 16.86
CA LYS A 311 2.66 -9.98 16.00
C LYS A 311 3.63 -8.82 16.19
N ASP A 312 3.13 -7.60 16.22
CA ASP A 312 3.94 -6.38 16.38
C ASP A 312 4.54 -6.30 17.78
N TYR A 313 3.77 -6.65 18.81
CA TYR A 313 4.27 -6.74 20.19
C TYR A 313 5.37 -7.80 20.33
N THR A 314 5.21 -8.96 19.68
CA THR A 314 6.23 -10.02 19.68
C THR A 314 7.52 -9.54 19.00
N THR A 315 7.40 -8.78 17.90
CA THR A 315 8.53 -8.15 17.22
C THR A 315 9.23 -7.10 18.10
N PHE A 316 8.45 -6.30 18.83
CA PHE A 316 8.97 -5.35 19.82
C PHE A 316 9.75 -6.08 20.93
N ILE A 317 9.16 -7.09 21.58
CA ILE A 317 9.85 -7.82 22.66
C ILE A 317 11.11 -8.51 22.17
N THR A 318 11.05 -9.21 21.03
CA THR A 318 12.22 -9.95 20.51
C THR A 318 13.39 -9.03 20.20
N SER A 319 13.13 -7.80 19.72
CA SER A 319 14.18 -6.80 19.51
C SER A 319 14.71 -6.16 20.81
N THR A 320 13.96 -6.17 21.92
CA THR A 320 14.41 -5.59 23.21
C THR A 320 15.41 -6.45 24.01
N GLY A 321 15.65 -7.71 23.60
CA GLY A 321 16.52 -8.63 24.35
C GLY A 321 15.98 -9.03 25.73
N HIS A 322 14.67 -8.88 25.98
CA HIS A 322 14.06 -9.27 27.25
C HIS A 322 14.03 -10.81 27.37
N ASP A 323 15.01 -11.39 28.06
CA ASP A 323 15.09 -12.83 28.40
C ASP A 323 13.97 -13.33 29.34
N GLY A 324 13.08 -12.43 29.79
CA GLY A 324 12.06 -12.69 30.81
C GLY A 324 10.81 -13.45 30.33
N LEU A 325 10.63 -13.68 29.03
CA LEU A 325 9.46 -14.36 28.46
C LEU A 325 9.83 -15.69 27.78
N LYS A 326 10.28 -16.67 28.57
CA LYS A 326 10.36 -18.08 28.14
C LYS A 326 9.03 -18.86 28.25
N GLN A 327 7.89 -18.20 28.48
CA GLN A 327 6.60 -18.88 28.56
C GLN A 327 5.47 -18.11 27.85
N LEU A 328 5.48 -18.17 26.52
CA LEU A 328 4.27 -18.21 25.70
C LEU A 328 4.57 -19.23 24.58
N PRO A 329 3.76 -20.29 24.40
CA PRO A 329 4.07 -21.32 23.42
C PRO A 329 3.65 -20.82 22.03
N LEU A 330 4.60 -20.25 21.31
CA LEU A 330 4.49 -20.02 19.86
C LEU A 330 5.60 -20.82 19.19
N GLN A 331 5.28 -22.06 18.80
CA GLN A 331 6.04 -22.80 17.79
C GLN A 331 5.21 -22.87 16.51
N SER A 332 5.86 -22.47 15.42
CA SER A 332 5.38 -22.36 14.04
C SER A 332 4.71 -23.64 13.50
N LEU A 333 3.64 -23.47 12.72
CA LEU A 333 2.92 -24.52 11.98
C LEU A 333 2.98 -24.25 10.47
N SER A 334 3.23 -25.30 9.68
CA SER A 334 2.99 -25.34 8.24
C SER A 334 1.69 -26.07 7.94
N GLU A 335 0.87 -25.53 7.05
CA GLU A 335 -0.45 -26.07 6.68
C GLU A 335 -0.38 -27.05 5.50
N SER A 336 -0.99 -28.23 5.64
CA SER A 336 -1.57 -28.91 4.47
C SER A 336 -2.73 -29.83 4.87
N LYS A 337 -3.84 -29.66 4.16
CA LYS A 337 -5.05 -30.53 4.05
C LYS A 337 -6.06 -30.54 5.20
N HIS A 338 -6.85 -29.46 5.29
CA HIS A 338 -8.04 -29.39 6.17
C HIS A 338 -9.40 -29.23 5.47
N ALA A 339 -9.50 -29.39 4.14
CA ALA A 339 -10.75 -29.08 3.44
C ALA A 339 -11.70 -30.26 3.13
N GLU A 340 -11.39 -31.51 3.49
CA GLU A 340 -12.20 -32.67 3.02
C GLU A 340 -12.92 -33.47 4.12
N ILE A 341 -12.72 -33.18 5.40
CA ILE A 341 -13.31 -33.99 6.49
C ILE A 341 -14.57 -33.34 7.14
N LEU A 342 -14.81 -32.05 6.93
CA LEU A 342 -15.87 -31.31 7.66
C LEU A 342 -17.26 -31.31 6.99
N LYS A 343 -17.66 -32.38 6.29
CA LYS A 343 -18.98 -32.42 5.63
C LYS A 343 -20.01 -33.43 6.13
N ARG A 344 -19.77 -34.14 7.23
CA ARG A 344 -20.85 -34.86 7.94
C ARG A 344 -20.54 -34.86 9.43
N TRP A 345 -21.50 -34.43 10.25
CA TRP A 345 -21.92 -35.00 11.55
C TRP A 345 -22.67 -33.94 12.35
N GLU A 346 -23.98 -34.10 12.47
CA GLU A 346 -24.81 -33.50 13.52
C GLU A 346 -25.12 -34.62 14.52
N TYR A 347 -24.55 -34.57 15.73
CA TYR A 347 -25.01 -35.13 17.03
C TYR A 347 -23.84 -35.06 18.05
N PRO A 348 -24.10 -34.94 19.37
CA PRO A 348 -23.05 -34.67 20.36
C PRO A 348 -22.15 -35.89 20.58
N ALA A 349 -20.84 -35.70 20.44
CA ALA A 349 -19.83 -36.73 20.69
C ALA A 349 -19.60 -36.91 22.21
N SER A 350 -19.39 -38.15 22.66
CA SER A 350 -18.95 -38.46 24.02
C SER A 350 -17.45 -38.75 24.03
N LEU A 351 -16.69 -38.08 24.90
CA LEU A 351 -15.27 -38.32 25.08
C LEU A 351 -15.02 -39.14 26.35
N ASN A 352 -14.35 -40.30 26.21
CA ASN A 352 -13.95 -41.13 27.35
C ASN A 352 -12.45 -40.95 27.60
N ILE A 353 -12.08 -40.45 28.78
CA ILE A 353 -10.68 -40.27 29.17
C ILE A 353 -10.33 -41.33 30.21
N LYS A 354 -9.35 -42.18 29.91
CA LYS A 354 -8.79 -43.17 30.84
C LYS A 354 -7.48 -42.64 31.42
N LEU A 355 -7.46 -42.36 32.71
CA LEU A 355 -6.23 -41.99 33.43
C LEU A 355 -5.72 -43.21 34.17
N THR A 356 -4.53 -43.70 33.83
CA THR A 356 -3.90 -44.86 34.50
C THR A 356 -2.70 -44.36 35.28
N SER A 357 -2.65 -44.56 36.60
CA SER A 357 -1.46 -44.20 37.38
C SER A 357 -0.67 -45.44 37.77
N GLY A 358 0.64 -45.43 37.54
CA GLY A 358 1.56 -46.34 38.21
C GLY A 358 1.73 -45.94 39.67
N GLY A 359 0.81 -46.36 40.54
CA GLY A 359 0.89 -46.18 41.99
C GLY A 359 0.63 -44.74 42.48
N LEU A 360 -0.63 -44.35 42.58
CA LEU A 360 -1.02 -43.10 43.25
C LEU A 360 -1.02 -43.27 44.78
N SER A 361 -0.25 -42.44 45.48
CA SER A 361 -0.43 -42.22 46.92
C SER A 361 -1.65 -41.31 47.16
N LEU A 362 -2.23 -41.33 48.37
CA LEU A 362 -3.41 -40.54 48.75
C LEU A 362 -3.26 -39.03 48.46
N ASN A 363 -2.05 -38.49 48.56
CA ASN A 363 -1.75 -37.09 48.23
C ASN A 363 -1.80 -36.83 46.72
N GLY A 364 -1.42 -37.82 45.90
CA GLY A 364 -1.54 -37.72 44.44
C GLY A 364 -3.00 -37.71 43.96
N ALA A 365 -3.90 -38.42 44.66
CA ALA A 365 -5.33 -38.42 44.32
C ALA A 365 -5.99 -37.07 44.63
N SER A 366 -5.60 -36.40 45.73
CA SER A 366 -6.07 -35.04 46.05
C SER A 366 -5.53 -34.00 45.07
N GLY A 367 -4.27 -34.10 44.66
CA GLY A 367 -3.70 -33.24 43.61
C GLY A 367 -4.41 -33.41 42.26
N LEU A 368 -4.74 -34.65 41.89
CA LEU A 368 -5.46 -34.96 40.66
C LEU A 368 -6.89 -34.37 40.66
N LEU A 369 -7.60 -34.44 41.79
CA LEU A 369 -8.93 -33.84 41.92
C LEU A 369 -8.88 -32.31 41.80
N LYS A 370 -7.85 -31.69 42.38
CA LYS A 370 -7.63 -30.24 42.28
C LYS A 370 -7.32 -29.78 40.86
N SER A 371 -6.51 -30.56 40.13
CA SER A 371 -6.23 -30.30 38.71
C SER A 371 -7.42 -30.58 37.79
N LEU A 372 -8.35 -31.46 38.19
CA LEU A 372 -9.60 -31.68 37.45
C LEU A 372 -10.59 -30.52 37.64
N ASP A 373 -10.63 -29.91 38.83
CA ASP A 373 -11.43 -28.70 39.09
C ASP A 373 -10.84 -27.47 38.37
N GLU A 374 -9.50 -27.35 38.28
CA GLU A 374 -8.84 -26.34 37.45
C GLU A 374 -9.11 -26.53 35.96
N LEU A 375 -9.18 -27.78 35.48
CA LEU A 375 -9.58 -28.11 34.11
C LEU A 375 -11.03 -27.70 33.82
N GLU A 376 -11.93 -27.82 34.79
CA GLU A 376 -13.33 -27.38 34.68
C GLU A 376 -13.44 -25.87 34.45
N SER A 377 -12.55 -25.08 35.07
CA SER A 377 -12.48 -23.63 34.88
C SER A 377 -11.96 -23.18 33.51
N LEU A 378 -11.34 -24.10 32.76
CA LEU A 378 -10.74 -23.84 31.44
C LEU A 378 -11.61 -24.33 30.28
N LEU A 379 -12.76 -24.96 30.57
CA LEU A 379 -13.68 -25.44 29.54
C LEU A 379 -14.67 -24.34 29.11
N PRO A 380 -15.03 -24.25 27.82
CA PRO A 380 -16.04 -23.31 27.36
C PRO A 380 -17.40 -23.62 28.02
N PHE A 381 -18.21 -22.57 28.27
CA PHE A 381 -19.47 -22.57 29.04
C PHE A 381 -20.53 -23.65 28.67
N ASN A 382 -20.33 -24.41 27.59
CA ASN A 382 -21.28 -25.35 27.02
C ASN A 382 -20.91 -26.84 27.23
N VAL A 383 -19.82 -27.14 27.94
CA VAL A 383 -19.41 -28.52 28.28
C VAL A 383 -19.78 -28.79 29.73
N ARG A 384 -20.69 -29.73 30.00
CA ARG A 384 -21.07 -30.12 31.37
C ARG A 384 -20.57 -31.53 31.69
N LYS A 385 -20.03 -31.69 32.90
CA LYS A 385 -19.64 -32.98 33.46
C LYS A 385 -20.91 -33.81 33.74
N SER A 386 -20.92 -35.09 33.37
CA SER A 386 -21.82 -36.04 34.00
C SER A 386 -21.03 -37.25 34.51
N GLU A 387 -21.44 -37.64 35.73
CA GLU A 387 -21.10 -38.79 36.56
C GLU A 387 -19.77 -39.56 36.32
N LEU A 388 -19.01 -39.69 37.41
CA LEU A 388 -17.74 -40.38 37.48
C LEU A 388 -17.99 -41.90 37.51
N ASP A 389 -17.76 -42.57 36.40
CA ASP A 389 -18.40 -43.85 36.09
C ASP A 389 -17.56 -45.09 36.48
N TYR A 390 -16.92 -45.08 37.67
CA TYR A 390 -16.21 -46.20 38.35
C TYR A 390 -14.66 -46.25 38.29
N ILE A 391 -14.05 -46.75 39.37
CA ILE A 391 -12.60 -46.95 39.57
C ILE A 391 -12.28 -48.45 39.64
N LYS A 392 -11.45 -48.98 38.74
CA LYS A 392 -10.89 -50.34 38.87
C LYS A 392 -9.42 -50.37 38.44
N ARG A 393 -8.59 -51.05 39.24
CA ARG A 393 -7.15 -51.29 38.98
C ARG A 393 -6.36 -50.01 38.63
N GLY A 394 -6.44 -49.00 39.51
CA GLY A 394 -5.62 -47.78 39.40
C GLY A 394 -5.92 -46.91 38.18
N SER A 395 -7.08 -47.10 37.55
CA SER A 395 -7.55 -46.26 36.44
C SER A 395 -8.87 -45.58 36.78
N ILE A 396 -8.99 -44.30 36.43
CA ILE A 396 -10.23 -43.52 36.53
C ILE A 396 -10.71 -43.22 35.11
N TRP A 397 -12.00 -43.40 34.89
CA TRP A 397 -12.67 -43.06 33.64
C TRP A 397 -13.58 -41.87 33.88
N VAL A 398 -13.39 -40.82 33.08
CA VAL A 398 -14.27 -39.63 33.09
C VAL A 398 -14.91 -39.50 31.72
N LYS A 399 -16.24 -39.40 31.72
CA LYS A 399 -17.04 -39.25 30.51
C LYS A 399 -17.56 -37.83 30.43
N MET A 400 -17.36 -37.19 29.29
CA MET A 400 -17.76 -35.79 29.09
C MET A 400 -18.65 -35.65 27.86
N TYR A 401 -19.64 -34.76 27.96
CA TYR A 401 -20.59 -34.45 26.90
C TYR A 401 -20.58 -32.94 26.61
N GLY A 402 -20.44 -32.55 25.34
CA GLY A 402 -20.38 -31.14 24.95
C GLY A 402 -20.02 -30.94 23.48
N ASP A 403 -20.06 -29.68 23.03
CA ASP A 403 -19.64 -29.33 21.66
C ASP A 403 -18.11 -29.20 21.59
N PHE A 404 -17.46 -30.28 21.16
CA PHE A 404 -16.00 -30.39 21.11
C PHE A 404 -15.37 -29.80 19.83
N ARG A 405 -16.13 -29.05 19.02
CA ARG A 405 -15.64 -28.45 17.76
C ARG A 405 -14.31 -27.70 17.93
N GLN A 406 -14.12 -26.97 19.04
CA GLN A 406 -12.88 -26.23 19.28
C GLN A 406 -11.72 -27.06 19.84
N LEU A 407 -12.00 -28.20 20.49
CA LEU A 407 -10.98 -29.13 20.98
C LEU A 407 -10.47 -30.04 19.85
N LEU A 408 -11.34 -30.44 18.94
CA LEU A 408 -10.99 -31.26 17.77
C LEU A 408 -10.26 -30.45 16.69
N LEU A 409 -10.45 -29.13 16.62
CA LEU A 409 -9.65 -28.22 15.79
C LEU A 409 -8.18 -28.08 16.26
N LYS A 410 -7.80 -28.70 17.39
CA LYS A 410 -6.44 -28.63 17.96
C LYS A 410 -5.72 -29.99 18.03
N GLY A 411 -6.09 -30.95 17.18
CA GLY A 411 -5.46 -32.28 17.18
C GLY A 411 -3.98 -32.29 16.73
N LYS A 412 -3.06 -32.54 17.67
CA LYS A 412 -1.98 -33.52 17.48
C LYS A 412 -1.97 -34.50 18.66
N PHE A 413 -2.23 -35.78 18.35
CA PHE A 413 -1.87 -36.91 19.21
C PHE A 413 -0.43 -37.35 18.91
N LEU A 414 0.16 -38.03 19.90
CA LEU A 414 1.57 -38.45 20.04
C LEU A 414 2.31 -38.82 18.74
N ASP A 415 3.55 -38.35 18.66
CA ASP A 415 4.64 -39.08 18.01
C ASP A 415 5.56 -39.63 19.12
N LEU A 416 5.69 -40.96 19.18
CA LEU A 416 6.60 -41.68 20.08
C LEU A 416 7.74 -42.19 19.22
N GLU A 417 8.88 -41.50 19.21
CA GLU A 417 10.12 -42.09 18.73
C GLU A 417 10.89 -42.73 19.89
N LYS A 418 11.06 -44.05 19.82
CA LYS A 418 12.39 -44.70 19.71
C LYS A 418 12.26 -46.22 19.68
N THR A 419 12.76 -46.84 18.59
CA THR A 419 13.69 -47.98 18.66
C THR A 419 14.41 -48.20 17.31
N GLU A 420 15.75 -48.10 17.37
CA GLU A 420 16.82 -48.79 16.62
C GLU A 420 16.56 -49.34 15.20
N ALA A 421 17.34 -48.85 14.21
CA ALA A 421 18.50 -49.57 13.61
C ALA A 421 18.86 -49.05 12.21
N GLU A 422 20.16 -48.82 12.02
CA GLU A 422 20.94 -48.66 10.77
C GLU A 422 20.20 -48.70 9.42
N VAL A 423 19.98 -47.52 8.83
CA VAL A 423 19.85 -47.39 7.37
C VAL A 423 20.66 -46.18 6.91
N THR A 424 21.85 -46.50 6.39
CA THR A 424 22.79 -45.69 5.58
C THR A 424 22.36 -44.25 5.26
N GLU A 425 23.16 -43.31 5.78
CA GLU A 425 23.21 -41.86 5.56
C GLU A 425 22.84 -41.40 4.13
N LYS A 426 23.21 -42.17 3.09
CA LYS A 426 22.83 -41.90 1.68
C LYS A 426 21.34 -41.99 1.36
N LYS A 427 20.54 -42.77 2.09
CA LYS A 427 19.07 -42.82 1.89
C LYS A 427 18.40 -41.61 2.54
N LEU A 428 18.85 -41.20 3.73
CA LEU A 428 18.38 -40.00 4.40
C LEU A 428 18.72 -38.73 3.59
N GLU A 429 19.93 -38.63 3.05
CA GLU A 429 20.33 -37.51 2.19
C GLU A 429 19.43 -37.38 0.94
N ASN A 430 19.05 -38.51 0.34
CA ASN A 430 18.14 -38.53 -0.82
C ASN A 430 16.68 -38.24 -0.45
N ILE A 431 16.22 -38.66 0.73
CA ILE A 431 14.89 -38.32 1.24
C ILE A 431 14.83 -36.83 1.56
N VAL A 432 15.84 -36.26 2.23
CA VAL A 432 15.93 -34.83 2.53
C VAL A 432 15.99 -34.00 1.24
N LYS A 433 16.78 -34.41 0.24
CA LYS A 433 16.83 -33.73 -1.08
C LYS A 433 15.47 -33.79 -1.79
N ARG A 434 14.77 -34.92 -1.76
CA ARG A 434 13.43 -35.06 -2.36
C ARG A 434 12.37 -34.24 -1.61
N GLN A 435 12.44 -34.20 -0.29
CA GLN A 435 11.55 -33.40 0.55
C GLN A 435 11.78 -31.90 0.29
N ALA A 436 13.04 -31.46 0.20
CA ALA A 436 13.39 -30.06 -0.10
C ALA A 436 12.90 -29.62 -1.51
N ILE A 437 13.05 -30.48 -2.52
CA ILE A 437 12.51 -30.21 -3.87
C ILE A 437 10.97 -30.13 -3.84
N LYS A 438 10.32 -31.04 -3.10
CA LYS A 438 8.86 -31.05 -2.96
C LYS A 438 8.34 -29.81 -2.23
N THR A 439 8.96 -29.42 -1.11
CA THR A 439 8.63 -28.21 -0.36
C THR A 439 8.88 -26.95 -1.19
N THR A 440 9.95 -26.92 -2.00
CA THR A 440 10.21 -25.79 -2.92
C THR A 440 9.14 -25.70 -4.00
N ALA A 441 8.68 -26.82 -4.54
CA ALA A 441 7.60 -26.85 -5.54
C ALA A 441 6.23 -26.45 -4.95
N GLU A 442 5.93 -26.91 -3.73
CA GLU A 442 4.70 -26.57 -3.00
C GLU A 442 4.69 -25.07 -2.61
N ASN A 443 5.82 -24.52 -2.15
CA ASN A 443 5.96 -23.09 -1.87
C ASN A 443 5.80 -22.24 -3.14
N ARG A 444 6.37 -22.68 -4.27
CA ARG A 444 6.17 -22.02 -5.57
C ARG A 444 4.71 -22.07 -6.03
N ALA A 445 3.99 -23.16 -5.78
CA ALA A 445 2.58 -23.27 -6.11
C ALA A 445 1.71 -22.35 -5.23
N LEU A 446 2.04 -22.27 -3.93
CA LEU A 446 1.35 -21.38 -2.99
C LEU A 446 1.57 -19.90 -3.33
N GLN A 447 2.79 -19.51 -3.67
CA GLN A 447 3.10 -18.15 -4.12
C GLN A 447 2.32 -17.77 -5.40
N LYS A 448 2.21 -18.70 -6.36
CA LYS A 448 1.41 -18.47 -7.57
C LYS A 448 -0.08 -18.28 -7.27
N GLU A 449 -0.64 -19.03 -6.32
CA GLU A 449 -2.05 -18.86 -5.95
C GLU A 449 -2.29 -17.56 -5.17
N LEU A 450 -1.35 -17.15 -4.31
CA LEU A 450 -1.41 -15.86 -3.60
C LEU A 450 -1.37 -14.69 -4.60
N GLN A 451 -0.45 -14.72 -5.57
CA GLN A 451 -0.36 -13.71 -6.63
C GLN A 451 -1.63 -13.65 -7.49
N LYS A 452 -2.24 -14.80 -7.79
CA LYS A 452 -3.52 -14.87 -8.50
C LYS A 452 -4.64 -14.21 -7.69
N GLN A 453 -4.65 -14.40 -6.37
CA GLN A 453 -5.61 -13.73 -5.48
C GLN A 453 -5.39 -12.22 -5.41
N GLU A 454 -4.13 -11.76 -5.36
CA GLU A 454 -3.79 -10.33 -5.41
C GLU A 454 -4.21 -9.68 -6.74
N LEU A 455 -3.98 -10.35 -7.87
CA LEU A 455 -4.41 -9.85 -9.18
C LEU A 455 -5.94 -9.76 -9.27
N ILE A 456 -6.66 -10.74 -8.71
CA ILE A 456 -8.13 -10.70 -8.62
C ILE A 456 -8.57 -9.53 -7.74
N LYS A 457 -7.92 -9.29 -6.60
CA LYS A 457 -8.21 -8.16 -5.70
C LYS A 457 -8.05 -6.82 -6.43
N ILE A 458 -6.91 -6.58 -7.07
CA ILE A 458 -6.64 -5.36 -7.84
C ILE A 458 -7.66 -5.18 -8.98
N THR A 459 -8.03 -6.27 -9.66
CA THR A 459 -9.04 -6.22 -10.74
C THR A 459 -10.42 -5.82 -10.19
N LEU A 460 -10.79 -6.32 -9.02
CA LEU A 460 -12.06 -5.97 -8.37
C LEU A 460 -12.06 -4.52 -7.85
N GLU A 461 -10.96 -4.05 -7.26
CA GLU A 461 -10.81 -2.66 -6.81
C GLU A 461 -10.90 -1.67 -7.98
N ASN A 462 -10.22 -1.96 -9.10
CA ASN A 462 -10.34 -1.14 -10.32
C ASN A 462 -11.75 -1.15 -10.90
N LYS A 463 -12.45 -2.29 -10.82
CA LYS A 463 -13.84 -2.39 -11.26
C LYS A 463 -14.76 -1.56 -10.36
N LEU A 464 -14.59 -1.63 -9.03
CA LEU A 464 -15.34 -0.82 -8.07
C LEU A 464 -15.13 0.68 -8.32
N LEU A 465 -13.87 1.10 -8.51
CA LEU A 465 -13.52 2.49 -8.81
C LEU A 465 -14.16 2.97 -10.13
N SER A 466 -14.21 2.11 -11.14
CA SER A 466 -14.88 2.43 -12.41
C SER A 466 -16.40 2.54 -12.27
N GLU A 467 -17.03 1.69 -11.45
CA GLU A 467 -18.47 1.75 -11.17
C GLU A 467 -18.83 2.99 -10.34
N GLU A 468 -18.00 3.38 -9.37
CA GLU A 468 -18.15 4.64 -8.63
C GLU A 468 -18.01 5.87 -9.53
N LEU A 469 -17.06 5.85 -10.48
CA LEU A 469 -16.88 6.92 -11.44
C LEU A 469 -18.09 7.05 -12.38
N GLU A 470 -18.62 5.93 -12.88
CA GLU A 470 -19.84 5.92 -13.70
C GLU A 470 -21.07 6.34 -12.89
N SER A 471 -21.19 5.97 -11.62
CA SER A 471 -22.25 6.46 -10.73
C SER A 471 -22.16 7.98 -10.54
N LYS A 472 -20.96 8.54 -10.32
CA LYS A 472 -20.75 9.99 -10.19
C LYS A 472 -21.09 10.72 -11.49
N LYS A 473 -20.73 10.15 -12.65
CA LYS A 473 -21.15 10.69 -13.96
C LYS A 473 -22.67 10.64 -14.12
N LEU A 474 -23.32 9.53 -13.76
CA LEU A 474 -24.76 9.37 -13.85
C LEU A 474 -25.51 10.36 -12.94
N ASP A 475 -25.01 10.59 -11.72
CA ASP A 475 -25.59 11.59 -10.81
C ASP A 475 -25.43 13.02 -11.33
N LYS A 476 -24.32 13.32 -12.01
CA LYS A 476 -24.14 14.58 -12.72
C LYS A 476 -25.16 14.73 -13.86
N VAL A 477 -25.32 13.71 -14.70
CA VAL A 477 -26.30 13.71 -15.81
C VAL A 477 -27.74 13.81 -15.29
N LYS A 478 -28.09 13.13 -14.19
CA LYS A 478 -29.42 13.24 -13.58
C LYS A 478 -29.71 14.67 -13.08
N LYS A 479 -28.73 15.32 -12.46
CA LYS A 479 -28.87 16.73 -12.04
C LYS A 479 -29.02 17.66 -13.24
N GLU A 480 -28.28 17.41 -14.32
CA GLU A 480 -28.42 18.18 -15.57
C GLU A 480 -29.81 17.97 -16.21
N LEU A 481 -30.34 16.74 -16.20
CA LEU A 481 -31.69 16.43 -16.68
C LEU A 481 -32.80 17.04 -15.80
N GLU A 482 -32.62 17.08 -14.49
CA GLU A 482 -33.54 17.73 -13.54
C GLU A 482 -33.60 19.25 -13.78
N ILE A 483 -32.46 19.87 -14.06
CA ILE A 483 -32.40 21.28 -14.47
C ILE A 483 -33.12 21.49 -15.80
N LEU A 484 -32.93 20.60 -16.78
CA LEU A 484 -33.60 20.68 -18.08
C LEU A 484 -35.11 20.52 -17.97
N SER A 485 -35.63 19.61 -17.13
CA SER A 485 -37.08 19.46 -16.95
C SER A 485 -37.69 20.68 -16.26
N LEU A 486 -36.99 21.27 -15.28
CA LEU A 486 -37.41 22.54 -14.66
C LEU A 486 -37.49 23.69 -15.68
N LEU A 487 -36.59 23.70 -16.67
CA LEU A 487 -36.61 24.70 -17.75
C LEU A 487 -37.73 24.44 -18.77
N GLU A 488 -38.04 23.18 -19.08
CA GLU A 488 -39.17 22.82 -19.95
C GLU A 488 -40.52 23.24 -19.34
N ASP A 489 -40.72 23.02 -18.04
CA ASP A 489 -41.92 23.45 -17.30
C ASP A 489 -42.09 24.98 -17.31
N ILE A 490 -40.98 25.73 -17.30
CA ILE A 490 -41.00 27.20 -17.41
C ILE A 490 -41.34 27.64 -18.85
N SER A 491 -40.99 26.84 -19.87
CA SER A 491 -41.16 27.20 -21.28
C SER A 491 -42.57 26.99 -21.84
N ALA A 492 -43.41 26.20 -21.15
CA ALA A 492 -44.71 25.76 -21.68
C ALA A 492 -45.81 26.83 -21.66
N ASP A 493 -45.66 27.93 -20.90
CA ASP A 493 -46.65 29.01 -20.80
C ASP A 493 -46.04 30.40 -21.09
N PHE A 494 -45.18 30.49 -22.12
CA PHE A 494 -44.44 31.71 -22.42
C PHE A 494 -45.21 32.71 -23.32
N ASP A 495 -45.90 33.67 -22.70
CA ASP A 495 -46.25 34.96 -23.32
C ASP A 495 -45.28 36.04 -22.81
N ALA A 496 -44.22 36.26 -23.60
CA ALA A 496 -42.99 36.97 -23.21
C ALA A 496 -43.19 38.41 -22.70
N LEU A 497 -44.31 39.05 -23.02
CA LEU A 497 -44.57 40.44 -22.62
C LEU A 497 -45.23 40.56 -21.23
N SER A 498 -45.89 39.52 -20.74
CA SER A 498 -46.51 39.51 -19.40
C SER A 498 -45.51 39.13 -18.29
N TYR A 499 -44.55 38.24 -18.62
CA TYR A 499 -43.57 37.70 -17.68
C TYR A 499 -42.55 38.75 -17.19
N LEU A 500 -42.11 39.66 -18.07
CA LEU A 500 -41.17 40.73 -17.71
C LEU A 500 -41.70 41.70 -16.63
N SER A 501 -43.00 41.65 -16.34
CA SER A 501 -43.66 42.49 -15.32
C SER A 501 -44.12 41.68 -14.09
N SER A 502 -43.79 40.39 -14.00
CA SER A 502 -44.32 39.50 -12.98
C SER A 502 -43.33 39.26 -11.82
N PRO A 503 -43.80 39.00 -10.58
CA PRO A 503 -42.94 38.67 -9.43
C PRO A 503 -42.06 37.43 -9.63
N GLU A 504 -42.47 36.54 -10.54
CA GLU A 504 -41.75 35.32 -10.90
C GLU A 504 -40.48 35.64 -11.71
N TYR A 505 -40.46 36.72 -12.49
CA TYR A 505 -39.26 37.19 -13.19
C TYR A 505 -38.18 37.67 -12.22
N ASP A 506 -38.55 38.43 -11.18
CA ASP A 506 -37.60 38.87 -10.15
C ASP A 506 -37.03 37.68 -9.35
N SER A 507 -37.82 36.63 -9.17
CA SER A 507 -37.40 35.39 -8.53
C SER A 507 -36.44 34.58 -9.42
N ALA A 508 -36.74 34.47 -10.72
CA ALA A 508 -35.87 33.84 -11.70
C ALA A 508 -34.54 34.62 -11.89
N LEU A 509 -34.58 35.96 -11.86
CA LEU A 509 -33.41 36.81 -11.96
C LEU A 509 -32.49 36.66 -10.74
N LYS A 510 -33.05 36.49 -9.53
CA LYS A 510 -32.28 36.18 -8.32
C LYS A 510 -31.59 34.82 -8.40
N VAL A 511 -32.29 33.79 -8.89
CA VAL A 511 -31.71 32.45 -9.07
C VAL A 511 -30.60 32.47 -10.13
N ALA A 512 -30.80 33.18 -11.25
CA ALA A 512 -29.77 33.35 -12.28
C ALA A 512 -28.53 34.10 -11.75
N GLN A 513 -28.72 35.13 -10.91
CA GLN A 513 -27.63 35.85 -10.25
C GLN A 513 -26.89 34.97 -9.23
N GLU A 514 -27.59 34.14 -8.46
CA GLU A 514 -26.95 33.17 -7.56
C GLU A 514 -26.14 32.12 -8.32
N ILE A 515 -26.64 31.62 -9.46
CA ILE A 515 -25.91 30.66 -10.31
C ILE A 515 -24.66 31.32 -10.89
N THR A 516 -24.75 32.56 -11.37
CA THR A 516 -23.62 33.31 -11.96
C THR A 516 -22.55 33.65 -10.92
N ASN A 517 -22.96 33.96 -9.68
CA ASN A 517 -22.03 34.23 -8.58
C ASN A 517 -21.36 32.97 -8.03
N LYS A 518 -22.03 31.82 -8.14
CA LYS A 518 -21.54 30.54 -7.61
C LYS A 518 -20.68 29.77 -8.61
N TYR A 519 -20.84 30.04 -9.91
CA TYR A 519 -20.10 29.39 -10.99
C TYR A 519 -19.69 30.43 -12.06
N PRO A 520 -18.42 30.90 -12.09
CA PRO A 520 -17.98 31.88 -13.07
C PRO A 520 -17.82 31.19 -14.44
N ILE A 521 -18.84 31.29 -15.28
CA ILE A 521 -18.82 30.75 -16.65
C ILE A 521 -18.34 31.85 -17.60
N GLU A 522 -17.10 31.78 -18.07
CA GLU A 522 -16.49 32.86 -18.88
C GLU A 522 -16.87 32.85 -20.37
N LYS A 523 -17.47 31.77 -20.90
CA LYS A 523 -18.01 31.73 -22.27
C LYS A 523 -19.01 30.57 -22.43
N ILE A 524 -20.16 30.86 -23.04
CA ILE A 524 -21.08 29.85 -23.54
C ILE A 524 -20.98 29.89 -25.07
N HIS A 525 -20.60 28.76 -25.68
CA HIS A 525 -20.68 28.56 -27.12
C HIS A 525 -21.83 27.59 -27.38
N ILE A 526 -22.85 28.03 -28.11
CA ILE A 526 -23.99 27.19 -28.49
C ILE A 526 -23.88 26.95 -29.99
N GLU A 527 -23.47 25.74 -30.36
CA GLU A 527 -23.67 25.22 -31.72
C GLU A 527 -24.92 24.35 -31.70
N ALA A 528 -25.89 24.68 -32.56
CA ALA A 528 -27.06 23.85 -32.79
C ALA A 528 -26.87 23.07 -34.10
N GLU A 529 -26.72 21.76 -34.01
CA GLU A 529 -26.92 20.88 -35.16
C GLU A 529 -28.42 20.55 -35.28
N LEU A 530 -29.04 21.02 -36.35
CA LEU A 530 -30.40 20.63 -36.71
C LEU A 530 -30.38 19.32 -37.53
N PRO A 531 -31.38 18.43 -37.35
CA PRO A 531 -31.53 17.24 -38.17
C PRO A 531 -31.71 17.57 -39.66
N ALA A 532 -31.27 16.66 -40.53
CA ALA A 532 -31.21 16.81 -42.00
C ALA A 532 -32.55 17.10 -42.70
N GLU A 533 -33.67 17.14 -41.98
CA GLU A 533 -35.03 17.30 -42.49
C GLU A 533 -35.51 18.76 -42.49
N ALA A 534 -34.77 19.71 -41.88
CA ALA A 534 -35.14 21.12 -41.79
C ALA A 534 -34.48 22.04 -42.86
N LYS A 535 -34.08 21.51 -44.02
CA LYS A 535 -33.38 22.25 -45.10
C LYS A 535 -34.23 22.63 -46.31
N SER A 536 -35.53 22.83 -46.14
CA SER A 536 -36.34 23.51 -47.13
C SER A 536 -37.28 24.48 -46.44
N ILE A 537 -37.02 25.78 -46.59
CA ILE A 537 -37.96 26.92 -46.64
C ILE A 537 -37.19 28.21 -46.29
N VAL A 538 -36.94 29.00 -47.35
CA VAL A 538 -36.87 30.47 -47.39
C VAL A 538 -35.65 31.20 -46.80
N LYS A 539 -34.66 31.37 -47.70
CA LYS A 539 -34.11 32.64 -48.22
C LYS A 539 -34.49 33.99 -47.54
N VAL A 540 -33.42 34.74 -47.22
CA VAL A 540 -33.12 36.16 -47.56
C VAL A 540 -33.13 37.22 -46.44
N SER A 541 -31.93 37.82 -46.33
CA SER A 541 -31.46 39.18 -46.00
C SER A 541 -31.43 39.71 -44.55
N ASP A 542 -30.19 40.17 -44.26
CA ASP A 542 -29.60 41.01 -43.23
C ASP A 542 -29.54 40.51 -41.78
#